data_AF-A0A661IMV7-F1
#
_entry.id   AF-A0A661IMV7-F1
#
_cell.length_a   1.000
_cell.length_b   1.000
_cell.length_c   1.000
_cell.angle_alpha   90.00
_cell.angle_beta   90.00
_cell.angle_gamma   90.00
#
_symmetry.space_group_name_H-M   'P 1'
#
loop_
_entity.id
_entity.type
_entity.pdbx_description
1 polymer ?
#
loop_
_entity_poly.entity_id
_entity_poly.type
_entity_poly.pdbx_seq_one_letter_code
_entity_poly.pdbx_strand_id
1 'polypeptide(L)'
;MMLHPATVHFAMVLPAVASVFGLIYLLKKERAISKISARMTLVAAFAMVGVWYTGNQAGPEIYDYLSKAGKHELMEHKALGLYLAIAMGSIAVIQIIGCRFKKFAIEALAILLLFIATLTTFAQGKDGGEIVYNYGMPFKAHMIQDSLNDAYNEAQDEEEDEAKLEIYEDALDDVKMISENVDKIYGNKPPKEEDEE
;
A
#
# COMPACT_ATOMS: atom_id res chain seq x y z
N MET A 1 2.54 5.63 10.97
CA MET A 1 2.13 6.89 10.29
C MET A 1 1.54 6.63 8.90
N MET A 2 0.42 7.27 8.51
CA MET A 2 -0.24 7.09 7.19
C MET A 2 0.47 7.76 5.99
N LEU A 3 1.77 8.06 6.11
CA LEU A 3 2.56 8.71 5.04
C LEU A 3 2.68 7.84 3.79
N HIS A 4 2.76 6.52 3.95
CA HIS A 4 2.95 5.62 2.82
C HIS A 4 1.72 5.59 1.87
N PRO A 5 0.48 5.31 2.31
CA PRO A 5 -0.68 5.36 1.40
C PRO A 5 -0.88 6.71 0.70
N ALA A 6 -0.59 7.82 1.40
CA ALA A 6 -0.68 9.17 0.83
C ALA A 6 0.37 9.42 -0.27
N THR A 7 1.59 8.91 -0.09
CA THR A 7 2.70 9.11 -1.05
C THR A 7 2.66 8.13 -2.23
N VAL A 8 1.98 6.99 -2.09
CA VAL A 8 1.83 5.96 -3.14
C VAL A 8 1.10 6.53 -4.37
N HIS A 9 0.00 7.27 -4.20
CA HIS A 9 -0.75 7.85 -5.33
C HIS A 9 0.12 8.77 -6.19
N PHE A 10 0.92 9.62 -5.55
CA PHE A 10 1.84 10.51 -6.25
C PHE A 10 2.92 9.73 -7.01
N ALA A 11 3.54 8.73 -6.37
CA ALA A 11 4.59 7.94 -7.01
C ALA A 11 4.09 7.04 -8.14
N MET A 12 2.84 6.55 -8.08
CA MET A 12 2.25 5.72 -9.14
C MET A 12 2.03 6.48 -10.45
N VAL A 13 1.68 7.77 -10.40
CA VAL A 13 1.35 8.56 -11.60
C VAL A 13 2.60 8.99 -12.37
N LEU A 14 3.72 9.24 -11.69
CA LEU A 14 4.96 9.72 -12.32
C LEU A 14 5.53 8.80 -13.42
N PRO A 15 5.68 7.47 -13.22
CA PRO A 15 6.14 6.59 -14.29
C PRO A 15 5.14 6.49 -15.45
N ALA A 16 3.84 6.66 -15.19
CA ALA A 16 2.83 6.72 -16.25
C ALA A 16 2.99 7.98 -17.12
N VAL A 17 3.17 9.16 -16.52
CA VAL A 17 3.44 10.39 -17.26
C VAL A 17 4.75 10.28 -18.05
N ALA A 18 5.81 9.76 -17.43
CA ALA A 18 7.09 9.53 -18.10
C ALA A 18 6.96 8.57 -19.30
N SER A 19 6.17 7.50 -19.14
CA SER A 19 5.83 6.54 -20.20
C SER A 19 5.10 7.19 -21.35
N VAL A 20 4.10 8.05 -21.10
CA VAL A 20 3.36 8.76 -22.16
C VAL A 20 4.32 9.59 -23.01
N PHE A 21 5.19 10.40 -22.40
CA PHE A 21 6.21 11.15 -23.15
C PHE A 21 7.19 10.22 -23.87
N GLY A 22 7.56 9.10 -23.25
CA GLY A 22 8.41 8.08 -23.87
C GLY A 22 7.79 7.51 -25.15
N LEU A 23 6.52 7.07 -25.08
CA LEU A 23 5.78 6.55 -26.23
C LEU A 23 5.62 7.61 -27.33
N ILE A 24 5.31 8.86 -26.97
CA ILE A 24 5.27 9.96 -27.95
C ILE A 24 6.64 10.14 -28.62
N TYR A 25 7.74 10.02 -27.87
CA TYR A 25 9.08 10.08 -28.44
C TYR A 25 9.37 8.92 -29.41
N LEU A 26 8.89 7.70 -29.14
CA LEU A 26 9.05 6.58 -30.09
C LEU A 26 8.41 6.87 -31.44
N LEU A 27 7.26 7.57 -31.43
CA LEU A 27 6.51 7.94 -32.63
C LEU A 27 7.13 9.14 -33.35
N LYS A 28 7.40 10.23 -32.62
CA LYS A 28 7.82 11.53 -33.19
C LYS A 28 9.33 11.69 -33.31
N LYS A 29 10.10 11.00 -32.47
CA LYS A 29 11.58 11.08 -32.38
C LYS A 29 12.12 12.49 -32.10
N GLU A 30 11.27 13.37 -31.56
CA GLU A 30 11.64 14.74 -31.18
C GLU A 30 12.51 14.77 -29.92
N ARG A 31 13.65 15.46 -29.99
CA ARG A 31 14.62 15.50 -28.88
C ARG A 31 14.12 16.21 -27.63
N ALA A 32 13.22 17.17 -27.77
CA ALA A 32 12.60 17.82 -26.62
C ALA A 32 11.79 16.81 -25.79
N ILE A 33 11.04 15.93 -26.46
CA ILE A 33 10.19 14.90 -25.85
C ILE A 33 11.05 13.84 -25.14
N SER A 34 12.14 13.39 -25.77
CA SER A 34 13.12 12.50 -25.14
C SER A 34 13.68 13.07 -23.83
N LYS A 35 14.07 14.36 -23.81
CA LYS A 35 14.57 15.02 -22.59
C LYS A 35 13.49 15.12 -21.50
N ILE A 36 12.24 15.40 -21.87
CA ILE A 36 11.13 15.45 -20.92
C ILE A 36 10.91 14.06 -20.30
N SER A 37 10.80 13.02 -21.13
CA SER A 37 10.62 11.65 -20.66
C SER A 37 11.78 11.24 -19.73
N ALA A 38 13.04 11.46 -20.11
CA ALA A 38 14.19 11.11 -19.28
C ALA A 38 14.20 11.82 -17.91
N ARG A 39 13.83 13.11 -17.86
CA ARG A 39 13.72 13.86 -16.60
C ARG A 39 12.58 13.36 -15.73
N MET A 40 11.43 13.08 -16.32
CA MET A 40 10.27 12.54 -15.60
C MET A 40 10.57 11.15 -15.05
N THR A 41 11.25 10.29 -15.81
CA THR A 41 11.71 8.97 -15.33
C THR A 41 12.66 9.10 -14.15
N LEU A 42 13.57 10.08 -14.16
CA LEU A 42 14.46 10.33 -13.03
C LEU A 42 13.69 10.76 -11.77
N VAL A 43 12.71 11.66 -11.92
CA VAL A 43 11.84 12.07 -10.80
C VAL A 43 11.02 10.89 -10.29
N ALA A 44 10.47 10.07 -11.19
CA ALA A 44 9.75 8.86 -10.84
C ALA A 44 10.65 7.88 -10.06
N ALA A 45 11.91 7.69 -10.48
CA ALA A 45 12.85 6.84 -9.76
C ALA A 45 13.09 7.29 -8.31
N PHE A 46 13.30 8.59 -8.09
CA PHE A 46 13.42 9.12 -6.73
C PHE A 46 12.13 8.96 -5.90
N ALA A 47 10.96 9.18 -6.52
CA ALA A 47 9.67 8.99 -5.85
C ALA A 47 9.46 7.52 -5.45
N MET A 48 9.85 6.56 -6.31
CA MET A 48 9.76 5.13 -6.00
C MET A 48 10.66 4.72 -4.84
N VAL A 49 11.88 5.29 -4.75
CA VAL A 49 12.75 5.10 -3.57
C VAL A 49 12.08 5.67 -2.31
N GLY A 50 11.49 6.86 -2.39
CA GLY A 50 10.79 7.47 -1.26
C GLY A 50 9.58 6.67 -0.79
N VAL A 51 8.77 6.14 -1.72
CA VAL A 51 7.62 5.30 -1.40
C VAL A 51 8.03 3.95 -0.84
N TRP A 52 9.06 3.31 -1.41
CA TRP A 52 9.62 2.10 -0.81
C TRP A 52 10.13 2.35 0.61
N TYR A 53 10.86 3.45 0.83
CA TYR A 53 11.37 3.81 2.14
C TYR A 53 10.24 4.02 3.17
N THR A 54 9.24 4.83 2.83
CA THR A 54 8.08 5.04 3.73
C THR A 54 7.29 3.76 3.97
N GLY A 55 7.18 2.87 2.98
CA GLY A 55 6.55 1.56 3.12
C GLY A 55 7.34 0.62 4.01
N ASN A 56 8.67 0.64 3.93
CA ASN A 56 9.54 -0.15 4.82
C ASN A 56 9.42 0.28 6.29
N GLN A 57 9.08 1.54 6.56
CA GLN A 57 8.80 2.02 7.90
C GLN A 57 7.38 1.66 8.36
N ALA A 58 6.38 1.72 7.46
CA ALA A 58 4.99 1.43 7.79
C ALA A 58 4.69 -0.08 7.95
N GLY A 59 5.34 -0.94 7.17
CA GLY A 59 5.10 -2.39 7.18
C GLY A 59 5.22 -3.04 8.56
N PRO A 60 6.30 -2.79 9.33
CA PRO A 60 6.44 -3.31 10.69
C PRO A 60 5.34 -2.86 11.64
N GLU A 61 4.76 -1.66 11.47
CA GLU A 61 3.70 -1.14 12.35
C GLU A 61 2.39 -1.95 12.19
N ILE A 62 2.13 -2.51 11.01
CA ILE A 62 0.90 -3.27 10.72
C ILE A 62 1.10 -4.78 10.75
N TYR A 63 2.36 -5.26 10.71
CA TYR A 63 2.68 -6.67 10.45
C TYR A 63 1.95 -7.64 11.38
N ASP A 64 1.98 -7.37 12.69
CA ASP A 64 1.37 -8.26 13.69
C ASP A 64 -0.16 -8.25 13.67
N TYR A 65 -0.75 -7.22 13.06
CA TYR A 65 -2.20 -7.07 12.87
C TYR A 65 -2.68 -7.69 11.53
N LEU A 66 -1.81 -8.35 10.78
CA LEU A 66 -2.21 -9.03 9.54
C LEU A 66 -2.47 -10.51 9.79
N SER A 67 -3.43 -11.07 9.05
CA SER A 67 -3.61 -12.52 8.94
C SER A 67 -2.34 -13.19 8.40
N LYS A 68 -2.24 -14.53 8.48
CA LYS A 68 -1.10 -15.26 7.91
C LYS A 68 -0.93 -14.98 6.41
N ALA A 69 -2.03 -14.89 5.66
CA ALA A 69 -2.02 -14.52 4.25
C ALA A 69 -1.56 -13.06 4.08
N GLY A 70 -2.09 -12.13 4.89
CA GLY A 70 -1.67 -10.73 4.87
C GLY A 70 -0.19 -10.51 5.16
N LYS A 71 0.39 -11.27 6.10
CA LYS A 71 1.85 -11.24 6.39
C LYS A 71 2.67 -11.68 5.18
N HIS A 72 2.22 -12.71 4.47
CA HIS A 72 2.88 -13.17 3.25
C HIS A 72 2.81 -12.11 2.15
N GLU A 73 1.60 -11.59 1.86
CA GLU A 73 1.38 -10.52 0.88
C GLU A 73 2.19 -9.26 1.20
N LEU A 74 2.26 -8.85 2.47
CA LEU A 74 3.07 -7.71 2.89
C LEU A 74 4.57 -7.92 2.61
N MET A 75 5.08 -9.13 2.78
CA MET A 75 6.49 -9.44 2.51
C MET A 75 6.78 -9.46 1.00
N GLU A 76 5.87 -10.01 0.18
CA GLU A 76 5.98 -9.96 -1.28
C GLU A 76 5.88 -8.52 -1.80
N HIS A 77 4.92 -7.75 -1.28
CA HIS A 77 4.75 -6.35 -1.59
C HIS A 77 5.99 -5.52 -1.25
N LYS A 78 6.61 -5.76 -0.09
CA LYS A 78 7.86 -5.10 0.30
C LYS A 78 9.02 -5.46 -0.63
N ALA A 79 9.15 -6.75 -0.99
CA ALA A 79 10.22 -7.21 -1.87
C ALA A 79 10.08 -6.64 -3.29
N LEU A 80 8.89 -6.71 -3.87
CA LEU A 80 8.61 -6.18 -5.19
C LEU A 80 8.71 -4.65 -5.23
N GLY A 81 8.33 -3.95 -4.15
CA GLY A 81 8.57 -2.51 -4.00
C GLY A 81 10.06 -2.15 -4.06
N LEU A 82 10.94 -2.93 -3.42
CA LEU A 82 12.39 -2.75 -3.51
C LEU A 82 12.90 -2.97 -4.94
N TYR A 83 12.47 -4.06 -5.58
CA TYR A 83 12.86 -4.36 -6.96
C TYR A 83 12.41 -3.28 -7.93
N LEU A 84 11.20 -2.74 -7.78
CA LEU A 84 10.71 -1.62 -8.56
C LEU A 84 11.55 -0.36 -8.35
N ALA A 85 11.94 -0.03 -7.11
CA ALA A 85 12.79 1.13 -6.84
C ALA A 85 14.16 0.99 -7.54
N ILE A 86 14.79 -0.18 -7.46
CA ILE A 86 16.07 -0.47 -8.12
C ILE A 86 15.91 -0.46 -9.65
N ALA A 87 14.87 -1.10 -10.17
CA ALA A 87 14.57 -1.15 -11.60
C ALA A 87 14.34 0.25 -12.16
N MET A 88 13.56 1.09 -11.49
CA MET A 88 13.30 2.46 -11.90
C MET A 88 14.57 3.33 -11.89
N GLY A 89 15.43 3.17 -10.89
CA GLY A 89 16.75 3.81 -10.89
C GLY A 89 17.60 3.39 -12.10
N SER A 90 17.62 2.09 -12.40
CA SER A 90 18.34 1.53 -13.56
C SER A 90 17.77 2.04 -14.89
N ILE A 91 16.45 2.05 -15.04
CA ILE A 91 15.74 2.56 -16.22
C ILE A 91 16.05 4.04 -16.43
N ALA A 92 16.02 4.86 -15.37
CA ALA A 92 16.38 6.27 -15.45
C ALA A 92 17.81 6.47 -15.97
N VAL A 93 18.78 5.70 -15.47
CA VAL A 93 20.17 5.76 -15.93
C VAL A 93 20.28 5.39 -17.41
N ILE A 94 19.68 4.27 -17.83
CA ILE A 94 19.68 3.81 -19.23
C ILE A 94 19.05 4.87 -20.14
N GLN A 95 17.93 5.45 -19.72
CA GLN A 95 17.22 6.48 -20.50
C GLN A 95 18.04 7.77 -20.63
N ILE A 96 18.70 8.20 -19.55
CA ILE A 96 19.61 9.36 -19.56
C ILE A 96 20.80 9.10 -20.49
N ILE A 97 21.41 7.92 -20.44
CA ILE A 97 22.50 7.50 -21.33
C ILE A 97 22.02 7.56 -22.79
N GLY A 98 20.89 6.92 -23.09
CA GLY A 98 20.29 6.93 -24.43
C GLY A 98 20.06 8.35 -24.94
N CYS A 99 19.44 9.21 -24.13
CA CYS A 99 19.18 10.61 -24.45
C CYS A 99 20.48 11.41 -24.65
N ARG A 100 21.48 11.25 -23.77
CA ARG A 100 22.74 12.02 -23.78
C ARG A 100 23.63 11.65 -24.96
N PHE A 101 23.69 10.37 -25.32
CA PHE A 101 24.47 9.86 -26.45
C PHE A 101 23.66 9.77 -27.74
N LYS A 102 22.40 10.23 -27.72
CA LYS A 102 21.51 10.30 -28.87
C LYS A 102 21.23 8.92 -29.50
N LYS A 103 21.29 7.84 -28.72
CA LYS A 103 21.14 6.45 -29.17
C LYS A 103 19.69 5.99 -29.07
N PHE A 104 18.97 6.07 -30.20
CA PHE A 104 17.55 5.72 -30.26
C PHE A 104 17.24 4.31 -29.75
N ALA A 105 18.05 3.31 -30.10
CA ALA A 105 17.83 1.92 -29.64
C ALA A 105 17.87 1.77 -28.11
N ILE A 106 18.77 2.50 -27.44
CA ILE A 106 18.89 2.50 -25.97
C ILE A 106 17.70 3.21 -25.35
N GLU A 107 17.28 4.35 -25.91
CA GLU A 107 16.09 5.07 -25.46
C GLU A 107 14.82 4.23 -25.63
N ALA A 108 14.69 3.52 -26.76
CA ALA A 108 13.55 2.65 -27.03
C ALA A 108 13.47 1.47 -26.04
N LEU A 109 14.61 0.85 -25.74
CA LEU A 109 14.69 -0.18 -24.70
C LEU A 109 14.28 0.39 -23.33
N ALA A 110 14.81 1.55 -22.95
CA ALA A 110 14.48 2.18 -21.68
C ALA A 110 12.99 2.52 -21.56
N ILE A 111 12.37 3.02 -22.63
CA ILE A 111 10.94 3.35 -22.67
C ILE A 111 10.07 2.10 -22.58
N LEU A 112 10.48 0.99 -23.23
CA LEU A 112 9.79 -0.28 -23.09
C LEU A 112 9.84 -0.80 -21.64
N LEU A 113 11.02 -0.76 -21.02
CA LEU A 113 11.20 -1.16 -19.62
C LEU A 113 10.40 -0.25 -18.68
N LEU A 114 10.37 1.05 -18.93
CA LEU A 114 9.57 2.03 -18.19
C LEU A 114 8.07 1.74 -18.28
N PHE A 115 7.59 1.38 -19.47
CA PHE A 115 6.19 1.02 -19.66
C PHE A 115 5.82 -0.24 -18.87
N ILE A 116 6.67 -1.28 -18.92
CA ILE A 116 6.49 -2.49 -18.11
C ILE A 116 6.49 -2.15 -16.62
N ALA A 117 7.47 -1.38 -16.15
CA ALA A 117 7.56 -0.95 -14.75
C ALA A 117 6.33 -0.13 -14.30
N THR A 118 5.74 0.67 -15.21
CA THR A 118 4.49 1.41 -14.95
C THR A 118 3.33 0.45 -14.69
N LEU A 119 3.16 -0.59 -15.53
CA LEU A 119 2.11 -1.59 -15.34
C LEU A 119 2.30 -2.36 -14.02
N THR A 120 3.53 -2.77 -13.72
CA THR A 120 3.87 -3.43 -12.45
C THR A 120 3.61 -2.51 -11.26
N THR A 121 3.85 -1.20 -11.39
CA THR A 121 3.56 -0.22 -10.33
C THR A 121 2.06 -0.13 -10.04
N PHE A 122 1.19 -0.22 -11.05
CA PHE A 122 -0.26 -0.27 -10.82
C PHE A 122 -0.71 -1.57 -10.16
N ALA A 123 -0.13 -2.71 -10.56
CA ALA A 123 -0.37 -3.97 -9.85
C ALA A 123 0.04 -3.85 -8.37
N GLN A 124 1.20 -3.24 -8.11
CA GLN A 124 1.68 -3.00 -6.75
C GLN A 124 0.75 -2.10 -5.93
N GLY A 125 0.16 -1.08 -6.55
CA GLY A 125 -0.85 -0.24 -5.92
C GLY A 125 -2.11 -1.03 -5.52
N LYS A 126 -2.55 -1.96 -6.38
CA LYS A 126 -3.67 -2.87 -6.10
C LYS A 126 -3.36 -3.76 -4.90
N ASP A 127 -2.22 -4.44 -4.92
CA ASP A 127 -1.83 -5.40 -3.88
C ASP A 127 -1.62 -4.69 -2.53
N GLY A 128 -1.04 -3.49 -2.54
CA GLY A 128 -0.94 -2.62 -1.37
C GLY A 128 -2.31 -2.25 -0.78
N GLY A 129 -3.30 -2.00 -1.65
CA GLY A 129 -4.69 -1.80 -1.24
C GLY A 129 -5.29 -3.05 -0.60
N GLU A 130 -5.09 -4.23 -1.20
CA GLU A 130 -5.60 -5.50 -0.66
C GLU A 130 -5.00 -5.84 0.71
N ILE A 131 -3.73 -5.53 0.96
CA ILE A 131 -3.12 -5.68 2.31
C ILE A 131 -3.90 -4.88 3.36
N VAL A 132 -4.28 -3.64 3.03
CA VAL A 132 -5.01 -2.78 3.97
C VAL A 132 -6.48 -3.18 4.07
N TYR A 133 -7.14 -3.38 2.94
CA TYR A 133 -8.60 -3.54 2.88
C TYR A 133 -9.07 -4.98 3.09
N ASN A 134 -8.29 -5.98 2.68
CA ASN A 134 -8.69 -7.40 2.72
C ASN A 134 -7.98 -8.18 3.83
N TYR A 135 -6.81 -7.72 4.29
CA TYR A 135 -6.00 -8.46 5.27
C TYR A 135 -5.73 -7.70 6.58
N GLY A 136 -6.13 -6.43 6.67
CA GLY A 136 -5.89 -5.57 7.82
C GLY A 136 -6.87 -5.73 8.97
N MET A 137 -6.41 -6.26 10.11
CA MET A 137 -7.11 -6.15 11.41
C MET A 137 -7.14 -4.73 12.04
N PRO A 138 -6.40 -3.69 11.61
CA PRO A 138 -6.51 -2.37 12.25
C PRO A 138 -7.92 -1.77 12.23
N PHE A 139 -8.76 -2.13 11.25
CA PHE A 139 -10.18 -1.72 11.25
C PHE A 139 -10.97 -2.42 12.36
N LYS A 140 -10.78 -3.75 12.53
CA LYS A 140 -11.34 -4.52 13.65
C LYS A 140 -10.90 -3.95 15.00
N ALA A 141 -9.60 -3.71 15.15
CA ALA A 141 -9.01 -3.20 16.38
C ALA A 141 -9.49 -1.78 16.71
N HIS A 142 -9.60 -0.90 15.71
CA HIS A 142 -10.11 0.47 15.92
C HIS A 142 -11.60 0.46 16.31
N MET A 143 -12.43 -0.35 15.62
CA MET A 143 -13.85 -0.47 15.97
C MET A 143 -14.07 -1.06 17.37
N ILE A 144 -13.27 -2.06 17.75
CA ILE A 144 -13.28 -2.60 19.13
C ILE A 144 -12.82 -1.54 20.12
N GLN A 145 -11.75 -0.80 19.82
CA GLN A 145 -11.23 0.24 20.70
C GLN A 145 -12.22 1.39 20.89
N ASP A 146 -12.92 1.80 19.84
CA ASP A 146 -13.93 2.86 19.91
C ASP A 146 -15.11 2.42 20.77
N SER A 147 -15.66 1.21 20.53
CA SER A 147 -16.73 0.63 21.35
C SER A 147 -16.36 0.54 22.83
N LEU A 148 -15.13 0.09 23.15
CA LEU A 148 -14.66 0.01 24.54
C LEU A 148 -14.43 1.40 25.17
N ASN A 149 -13.96 2.38 24.41
CA ASN A 149 -13.77 3.74 24.93
C ASN A 149 -15.10 4.45 25.18
N ASP A 150 -16.08 4.29 24.29
CA ASP A 150 -17.42 4.84 24.45
C ASP A 150 -18.08 4.27 25.70
N ALA A 151 -18.05 2.95 25.86
CA ALA A 151 -18.57 2.27 27.05
C ALA A 151 -17.84 2.68 28.35
N TYR A 152 -16.52 2.85 28.31
CA TYR A 152 -15.75 3.35 29.45
C TYR A 152 -16.17 4.76 29.87
N ASN A 153 -16.40 5.66 28.91
CA ASN A 153 -16.81 7.03 29.19
C ASN A 153 -18.25 7.07 29.73
N GLU A 154 -19.17 6.32 29.12
CA GLU A 154 -20.56 6.23 29.54
C GLU A 154 -20.70 5.62 30.93
N ALA A 155 -19.99 4.53 31.22
CA ALA A 155 -19.97 3.91 32.55
C ALA A 155 -19.29 4.79 33.62
N GLN A 156 -18.48 5.79 33.23
CA GLN A 156 -17.90 6.74 34.18
C GLN A 156 -18.92 7.77 34.66
N ASP A 157 -19.86 8.14 33.79
CA ASP A 157 -20.91 9.13 34.06
C ASP A 157 -22.11 8.52 34.82
N GLU A 158 -22.18 7.18 34.89
CA GLU A 158 -23.19 6.47 35.67
C GLU A 158 -22.79 6.25 37.14
N GLU A 159 -23.78 6.29 38.04
CA GLU A 159 -23.55 6.04 39.48
C GLU A 159 -23.93 4.61 39.90
N GLU A 160 -24.89 4.00 39.23
CA GLU A 160 -25.42 2.68 39.58
C GLU A 160 -24.57 1.54 39.00
N ASP A 161 -24.12 0.63 39.86
CA ASP A 161 -23.27 -0.50 39.45
C ASP A 161 -23.99 -1.44 38.45
N GLU A 162 -25.31 -1.60 38.57
CA GLU A 162 -26.11 -2.40 37.63
C GLU A 162 -26.13 -1.75 36.23
N ALA A 163 -26.26 -0.43 36.13
CA ALA A 163 -26.23 0.29 34.86
C ALA A 163 -24.85 0.24 34.19
N LYS A 164 -23.76 0.29 34.98
CA LYS A 164 -22.39 0.12 34.45
C LYS A 164 -22.15 -1.27 33.88
N LEU A 165 -22.69 -2.29 34.55
CA LEU A 165 -22.59 -3.68 34.07
C LEU A 165 -23.31 -3.83 32.73
N GLU A 166 -24.51 -3.26 32.58
CA GLU A 166 -25.25 -3.25 31.31
C GLU A 166 -24.46 -2.59 30.18
N ILE A 167 -23.85 -1.42 30.43
CA ILE A 167 -22.99 -0.72 29.44
C ILE A 167 -21.79 -1.57 28.99
N TYR A 168 -21.13 -2.27 29.91
CA TYR A 168 -20.01 -3.15 29.55
C TYR A 168 -20.46 -4.44 28.86
N GLU A 169 -21.63 -4.99 29.22
CA GLU A 169 -22.22 -6.14 28.54
C GLU A 169 -22.59 -5.80 27.09
N ASP A 170 -23.20 -4.65 26.85
CA ASP A 170 -23.51 -4.15 25.51
C ASP A 170 -22.23 -3.95 24.67
N ALA A 171 -21.16 -3.40 25.26
CA ALA A 171 -19.88 -3.26 24.58
C ALA A 171 -19.24 -4.60 24.23
N LEU A 172 -19.40 -5.62 25.09
CA LEU A 172 -18.91 -6.97 24.80
C LEU A 172 -19.68 -7.63 23.65
N ASP A 173 -21.00 -7.43 23.59
CA ASP A 173 -21.83 -7.90 22.48
C ASP A 173 -21.46 -7.20 21.17
N ASP A 174 -21.21 -5.89 21.20
CA ASP A 174 -20.70 -5.14 20.05
C ASP A 174 -19.32 -5.64 19.59
N VAL A 175 -18.38 -5.87 20.51
CA VAL A 175 -17.07 -6.44 20.19
C VAL A 175 -17.20 -7.82 19.55
N LYS A 176 -18.11 -8.66 20.06
CA LYS A 176 -18.38 -9.99 19.52
C LYS A 176 -18.97 -9.90 18.12
N MET A 177 -19.94 -9.02 17.91
CA MET A 177 -20.57 -8.76 16.61
C MET A 177 -19.58 -8.19 15.58
N ILE A 178 -18.76 -7.21 15.98
CA ILE A 178 -17.67 -6.66 15.17
C ILE A 178 -16.71 -7.79 14.80
N SER A 179 -16.33 -8.63 15.76
CA SER A 179 -15.42 -9.74 15.53
C SER A 179 -15.98 -10.75 14.52
N GLU A 180 -17.23 -11.18 14.68
CA GLU A 180 -17.90 -12.12 13.78
C GLU A 180 -18.12 -11.56 12.38
N ASN A 181 -18.57 -10.31 12.27
CA ASN A 181 -18.82 -9.66 10.98
C ASN A 181 -17.52 -9.46 10.20
N VAL A 182 -16.48 -8.97 10.87
CA VAL A 182 -15.14 -8.84 10.31
C VAL A 182 -14.64 -10.22 9.89
N ASP A 183 -14.66 -11.22 10.77
CA ASP A 183 -14.14 -12.55 10.45
C ASP A 183 -14.90 -13.22 9.29
N LYS A 184 -16.21 -13.00 9.18
CA LYS A 184 -17.05 -13.43 8.05
C LYS A 184 -16.71 -12.72 6.74
N ILE A 185 -16.49 -11.40 6.77
CA ILE A 185 -16.07 -10.61 5.60
C ILE A 185 -14.67 -11.03 5.13
N TYR A 186 -13.79 -11.37 6.06
CA TYR A 186 -12.38 -11.69 5.80
C TYR A 186 -12.08 -13.19 5.68
N GLY A 187 -13.10 -14.06 5.78
CA GLY A 187 -12.95 -15.51 5.64
C GLY A 187 -12.13 -16.18 6.75
N ASN A 188 -11.94 -15.50 7.88
CA ASN A 188 -11.35 -16.10 9.08
C ASN A 188 -12.38 -17.06 9.68
N LYS A 189 -11.96 -18.29 9.98
CA LYS A 189 -12.80 -19.18 10.78
C LYS A 189 -12.60 -18.80 12.24
N PRO A 190 -13.68 -18.65 13.04
CA PRO A 190 -13.53 -18.47 14.47
C PRO A 190 -12.72 -19.65 15.03
N PRO A 191 -11.90 -19.45 16.08
CA PRO A 191 -11.35 -20.57 16.81
C PRO A 191 -12.53 -21.48 17.19
N LYS A 192 -12.40 -22.79 16.93
CA LYS A 192 -13.37 -23.73 17.48
C LYS A 192 -13.35 -23.49 18.99
N GLU A 193 -14.50 -23.17 19.57
CA GLU A 193 -14.68 -23.25 21.01
C GLU A 193 -14.13 -24.63 21.40
N GLU A 194 -13.01 -24.65 22.12
CA GLU A 194 -12.51 -25.88 22.70
C GLU A 194 -13.63 -26.31 23.63
N ASP A 195 -14.27 -27.44 23.30
CA ASP A 195 -15.33 -28.04 24.10
C ASP A 195 -14.84 -28.04 25.56
N GLU A 196 -15.46 -27.21 26.40
CA GLU A 196 -15.20 -27.16 27.83
C GLU A 196 -15.55 -28.55 28.40
N GLU A 197 -14.52 -29.35 28.71
CA GLU A 197 -14.61 -30.58 29.53
C GLU A 197 -14.65 -30.26 31.02
#